data_AF-A0A0D3H1Y7-F1
#
_entry.id   AF-A0A0D3H1Y7-F1
#
_cell.length_a   1.000
_cell.length_b   1.000
_cell.length_c   1.000
_cell.angle_alpha   90.00
_cell.angle_beta   90.00
_cell.angle_gamma   90.00
#
_symmetry.space_group_name_H-M   'P 1'
#
loop_
_entity.id
_entity.type
_entity.pdbx_description
1 polymer ?
#
loop_
_entity_poly.entity_id
_entity_poly.type
_entity_poly.pdbx_seq_one_letter_code
_entity_poly.pdbx_strand_id
1 'polypeptide(L)'
;MAAIEKFLQFQDAVPCKIRAKRGCATHPRSIAERVRRTRISERIRKLQELVPNMDKQTNTADMLDLAVDYIKDLQKQVKGLNDSRANCTCSAKHQQYSG
;
A
#
# COMPACT_ATOMS: atom_id res chain seq x y z
N MET A 1 2.01 5.67 38.73
CA MET A 1 1.73 4.51 37.84
C MET A 1 0.25 4.51 37.42
N ALA A 2 -0.28 5.60 36.85
CA ALA A 2 -1.72 5.75 36.54
C ALA A 2 -2.01 6.08 35.06
N ALA A 3 -1.00 6.47 34.29
CA ALA A 3 -1.17 6.86 32.89
C ALA A 3 -1.29 5.66 31.92
N ILE A 4 -0.67 4.53 32.27
CA ILE A 4 -0.71 3.29 31.49
C ILE A 4 -2.07 2.59 31.57
N GLU A 5 -2.76 2.70 32.71
CA GLU A 5 -4.11 2.13 32.90
C GLU A 5 -5.15 2.84 31.99
N LYS A 6 -4.98 4.16 31.79
CA LYS A 6 -5.83 4.97 30.91
C LYS A 6 -5.62 4.69 29.41
N PHE A 7 -4.49 4.12 29.02
CA PHE A 7 -4.21 3.74 27.62
C PHE A 7 -4.79 2.35 27.26
N LEU A 8 -4.87 1.44 28.23
CA LEU A 8 -5.53 0.13 28.06
C LEU A 8 -7.07 0.22 28.07
N GLN A 9 -7.64 1.27 28.66
CA GLN A 9 -9.10 1.42 28.78
C GLN A 9 -9.81 1.84 27.47
N PHE A 10 -9.08 2.11 26.39
CA PHE A 10 -9.62 2.57 25.12
C PHE A 10 -9.89 1.47 24.08
N GLN A 11 -9.60 0.18 24.35
CA GLN A 11 -9.68 -0.85 23.31
C GLN A 11 -10.79 -1.92 23.43
N ASP A 12 -11.51 -2.08 24.55
CA ASP A 12 -12.38 -3.26 24.70
C ASP A 12 -13.84 -3.02 25.13
N ALA A 13 -14.28 -1.78 25.32
CA ALA A 13 -15.70 -1.50 25.62
C ALA A 13 -16.37 -0.83 24.42
N VAL A 14 -16.92 -1.64 23.50
CA VAL A 14 -17.87 -1.15 22.47
C VAL A 14 -19.22 -0.96 23.16
N PRO A 15 -19.75 0.27 23.33
CA PRO A 15 -21.06 0.46 23.94
C PRO A 15 -22.13 -0.20 23.06
N CYS A 16 -22.84 -1.18 23.60
CA CYS A 16 -23.98 -1.81 22.95
C CYS A 16 -25.18 -0.84 23.00
N LYS A 17 -25.20 0.16 22.10
CA LYS A 17 -26.31 1.10 21.96
C LYS A 17 -27.14 0.74 20.75
N ILE A 18 -28.41 0.41 21.01
CA ILE A 18 -29.55 0.36 20.09
C ILE A 18 -29.36 -0.68 18.98
N ARG A 19 -30.39 -1.50 18.75
CA ARG A 19 -30.41 -2.56 17.73
C ARG A 19 -29.76 -2.06 16.43
N ALA A 20 -28.61 -2.63 16.09
CA ALA A 20 -27.91 -2.27 14.87
C ALA A 20 -28.81 -2.58 13.66
N LYS A 21 -28.79 -1.74 12.62
CA LYS A 21 -29.55 -1.97 11.38
C LYS A 21 -29.26 -3.40 10.86
N ARG A 22 -30.24 -4.09 10.26
CA ARG A 22 -30.04 -5.44 9.68
C ARG A 22 -28.76 -5.44 8.83
N GLY A 23 -27.80 -6.31 9.15
CA GLY A 23 -26.51 -6.42 8.46
C GLY A 23 -25.31 -5.75 9.14
N CYS A 24 -25.51 -5.02 10.25
CA CYS A 24 -24.43 -4.48 11.05
C CYS A 24 -23.90 -5.52 12.04
N ALA A 25 -22.58 -5.78 12.00
CA ALA A 25 -21.96 -6.71 12.92
C ALA A 25 -21.82 -6.06 14.30
N THR A 26 -22.38 -6.69 15.33
CA THR A 26 -22.39 -6.19 16.72
C THR A 26 -21.25 -6.74 17.56
N HIS A 27 -20.61 -7.83 17.13
CA HIS A 27 -19.48 -8.42 17.84
C HIS A 27 -18.18 -7.66 17.55
N PRO A 28 -17.37 -7.33 18.59
CA PRO A 28 -16.09 -6.65 18.43
C PRO A 28 -15.16 -7.32 17.42
N ARG A 29 -15.10 -8.66 17.42
CA ARG A 29 -14.32 -9.46 16.45
C ARG A 29 -14.72 -9.18 15.01
N SER A 30 -16.03 -9.14 14.73
CA SER A 30 -16.55 -8.90 13.38
C SER A 30 -16.34 -7.45 12.92
N ILE A 31 -16.38 -6.49 13.86
CA ILE A 31 -16.02 -5.09 13.57
C ILE A 31 -14.54 -4.99 13.21
N ALA A 32 -13.66 -5.59 14.01
CA ALA A 32 -12.22 -5.61 13.76
C ALA A 32 -11.88 -6.24 12.40
N GLU A 33 -12.51 -7.37 12.06
CA GLU A 33 -12.32 -8.02 10.76
C GLU A 33 -12.76 -7.14 9.59
N ARG A 34 -13.90 -6.46 9.70
CA ARG A 34 -14.35 -5.51 8.67
C ARG A 34 -13.33 -4.40 8.45
N VAL A 35 -12.81 -3.81 9.52
CA VAL A 35 -11.78 -2.76 9.44
C VAL A 35 -10.52 -3.27 8.75
N ARG A 36 -10.07 -4.50 9.05
CA ARG A 36 -8.94 -5.13 8.35
C ARG A 36 -9.23 -5.30 6.86
N ARG A 37 -10.40 -5.83 6.50
CA ARG A 37 -10.79 -6.02 5.09
C ARG A 37 -10.87 -4.69 4.33
N THR A 38 -11.45 -3.65 4.92
CA THR A 38 -11.49 -2.31 4.30
C THR A 38 -10.08 -1.79 4.02
N ARG A 39 -9.16 -1.89 5.00
CA ARG A 39 -7.75 -1.49 4.81
C ARG A 39 -7.06 -2.29 3.71
N ILE A 40 -7.34 -3.59 3.58
CA ILE A 40 -6.80 -4.42 2.51
C ILE A 40 -7.34 -3.94 1.15
N SER A 41 -8.65 -3.75 1.03
CA SER A 41 -9.28 -3.28 -0.21
C SER A 41 -8.76 -1.90 -0.65
N GLU A 42 -8.54 -0.98 0.30
CA GLU A 42 -7.93 0.33 0.00
C GLU A 42 -6.52 0.19 -0.56
N ARG A 43 -5.70 -0.70 0.00
CA ARG A 43 -4.34 -0.96 -0.50
C ARG A 43 -4.35 -1.60 -1.88
N ILE A 44 -5.29 -2.52 -2.15
CA ILE A 44 -5.46 -3.12 -3.47
C ILE A 44 -5.85 -2.06 -4.51
N ARG A 45 -6.77 -1.14 -4.19
CA ARG A 45 -7.13 -0.03 -5.10
C ARG A 45 -5.94 0.87 -5.43
N LYS A 46 -5.15 1.24 -4.42
CA LYS A 46 -3.92 2.01 -4.64
C LYS A 46 -2.92 1.27 -5.52
N LEU A 47 -2.82 -0.05 -5.38
CA LEU A 47 -1.95 -0.86 -6.23
C LEU A 47 -2.41 -0.85 -7.69
N GLN A 48 -3.72 -0.95 -7.93
CA GLN A 48 -4.31 -0.90 -9.28
C GLN A 48 -4.02 0.42 -10.00
N GLU A 49 -3.93 1.54 -9.28
CA GLU A 49 -3.60 2.85 -9.86
C GLU A 49 -2.12 3.00 -10.25
N LEU A 50 -1.23 2.20 -9.64
CA LEU A 50 0.22 2.30 -9.83
C LEU A 50 0.75 1.36 -10.90
N VAL A 51 0.11 0.21 -11.09
CA VAL A 51 0.60 -0.85 -11.99
C VAL A 51 -0.23 -0.83 -13.28
N PRO A 52 0.41 -0.78 -14.46
CA PRO A 52 -0.31 -0.73 -15.73
C PRO A 52 -1.13 -2.00 -15.98
N ASN A 53 -2.31 -1.86 -16.59
CA ASN A 53 -3.22 -2.95 -16.98
C ASN A 53 -3.75 -3.83 -15.82
N MET A 54 -3.62 -3.41 -14.56
CA MET A 54 -4.13 -4.19 -13.42
C MET A 54 -5.66 -4.23 -13.32
N ASP A 55 -6.36 -3.31 -13.97
CA ASP A 55 -7.83 -3.22 -14.03
C ASP A 55 -8.49 -4.39 -14.77
N LYS A 56 -7.73 -5.06 -15.65
CA LYS A 56 -8.21 -6.17 -16.47
C LYS A 56 -8.18 -7.51 -15.73
N GLN A 57 -7.48 -7.58 -14.60
CA GLN A 57 -7.30 -8.82 -13.85
C GLN A 57 -8.43 -9.01 -12.84
N THR A 58 -9.13 -10.14 -12.94
CA THR A 58 -10.29 -10.45 -12.08
C THR A 58 -9.90 -11.18 -10.79
N ASN A 59 -8.74 -11.85 -10.77
CA ASN A 59 -8.23 -12.60 -9.62
C ASN A 59 -7.20 -11.79 -8.83
N THR A 60 -7.35 -11.78 -7.50
CA THR A 60 -6.41 -11.08 -6.60
C THR A 60 -5.01 -11.69 -6.58
N ALA A 61 -4.88 -13.01 -6.76
CA ALA A 61 -3.58 -13.65 -6.80
C ALA A 61 -2.77 -13.16 -8.01
N ASP A 62 -3.32 -13.31 -9.20
CA ASP A 62 -2.69 -12.86 -10.44
C ASP A 62 -2.41 -11.34 -10.44
N MET A 63 -3.29 -10.53 -9.84
CA MET A 63 -3.07 -9.10 -9.62
C MET A 63 -1.78 -8.82 -8.84
N LEU A 64 -1.52 -9.61 -7.79
CA LEU A 64 -0.33 -9.46 -6.96
C LEU A 64 0.93 -9.98 -7.68
N ASP A 65 0.82 -11.05 -8.45
CA ASP A 65 1.93 -11.58 -9.25
C ASP A 65 2.37 -10.58 -10.33
N LEU A 66 1.41 -9.98 -11.06
CA LEU A 66 1.68 -8.91 -12.03
C LEU A 66 2.38 -7.71 -11.39
N ALA A 67 1.98 -7.32 -10.18
CA ALA A 67 2.62 -6.23 -9.45
C ALA A 67 4.06 -6.56 -9.08
N VAL A 68 4.34 -7.80 -8.68
CA VAL A 68 5.70 -8.27 -8.37
C VAL A 68 6.58 -8.21 -9.62
N ASP A 69 6.08 -8.66 -10.75
CA ASP A 69 6.86 -8.65 -12.00
C ASP A 69 7.12 -7.21 -12.50
N TYR A 70 6.13 -6.32 -12.39
CA TYR A 70 6.33 -4.90 -12.70
C TYR A 70 7.42 -4.26 -11.83
N ILE A 71 7.47 -4.59 -10.53
CA ILE A 71 8.53 -4.10 -9.63
C ILE A 71 9.91 -4.61 -10.07
N LYS A 72 10.05 -5.89 -10.44
CA LYS A 72 11.31 -6.44 -10.94
C LYS A 72 11.78 -5.74 -12.21
N ASP A 73 10.86 -5.46 -13.13
CA ASP A 73 11.17 -4.76 -14.37
C ASP A 73 11.61 -3.32 -14.12
N LEU A 74 10.94 -2.61 -13.20
CA LEU A 74 11.36 -1.27 -12.78
C LEU A 74 12.76 -1.29 -12.14
N GLN A 75 13.04 -2.25 -11.26
CA GLN A 75 14.37 -2.40 -10.65
C GLN A 75 15.46 -2.64 -11.71
N LYS A 76 15.16 -3.47 -12.73
CA LYS A 76 16.06 -3.72 -13.85
C LYS A 76 16.32 -2.45 -14.68
N GLN A 77 15.27 -1.68 -14.97
CA GLN A 77 15.40 -0.40 -15.69
C GLN A 77 16.25 0.60 -14.92
N VAL A 78 15.99 0.77 -13.62
CA VAL A 78 16.78 1.67 -12.76
C VAL A 78 18.24 1.24 -12.70
N LYS A 79 18.52 -0.06 -12.58
CA LYS A 79 19.89 -0.59 -12.64
C LYS A 79 20.56 -0.24 -13.97
N GLY A 80 19.91 -0.53 -15.09
CA GLY A 80 20.44 -0.22 -16.42
C GLY A 80 20.72 1.27 -16.65
N LEU A 81 19.84 2.15 -16.16
CA LEU A 81 20.04 3.61 -16.22
C LEU A 81 21.21 4.06 -15.35
N ASN A 82 21.37 3.48 -14.16
CA ASN A 82 22.51 3.77 -13.29
C ASN A 82 23.84 3.32 -13.91
N ASP A 83 23.89 2.12 -14.48
CA ASP A 83 25.06 1.60 -15.18
C ASP A 83 25.40 2.47 -16.39
N SER A 84 24.38 2.86 -17.18
CA SER A 84 24.55 3.77 -18.33
C SER A 84 25.08 5.14 -17.90
N ARG A 85 24.58 5.69 -16.78
CA ARG A 85 25.05 6.95 -16.22
C ARG A 85 26.50 6.85 -15.73
N ALA A 86 26.86 5.76 -15.05
CA ALA A 86 28.22 5.53 -14.58
C ALA A 86 29.21 5.38 -15.74
N ASN A 87 28.77 4.77 -16.83
CA ASN A 87 29.56 4.56 -18.04
C ASN A 87 29.51 5.76 -19.02
N CYS A 88 28.68 6.78 -18.74
CA CYS A 88 28.57 7.95 -19.62
C CYS A 88 29.76 8.89 -19.42
N THR A 89 30.60 9.02 -20.45
CA THR A 89 31.68 10.01 -20.51
C THR A 89 31.18 11.43 -20.76
N CYS A 90 29.86 11.62 -20.91
CA CYS A 90 29.21 12.89 -21.21
C CYS A 90 29.19 13.89 -20.04
N SER A 91 29.37 13.45 -18.80
CA SER A 91 29.34 14.32 -17.61
C SER A 91 30.49 15.34 -17.54
N ALA A 92 31.54 15.18 -18.35
CA ALA A 92 32.66 16.13 -18.43
C ALA A 92 32.36 17.43 -19.21
N LYS A 93 31.19 17.56 -19.87
CA LYS A 93 30.89 18.69 -20.78
C LYS A 93 29.83 19.68 -20.29
N HIS A 94 29.21 19.47 -19.14
CA HIS A 94 28.12 20.34 -18.66
C HIS A 94 28.56 21.50 -17.74
N GLN A 95 29.86 21.67 -17.47
CA GLN A 95 30.38 22.76 -16.62
C GLN A 95 30.96 23.95 -17.43
N GLN A 96 30.81 23.97 -18.76
CA GLN A 96 31.35 25.04 -19.63
C GLN A 96 30.30 26.02 -20.18
N TYR A 97 29.02 25.91 -19.81
CA TYR A 97 27.94 26.82 -20.24
C TYR A 97 27.11 27.36 -19.07
N SER A 98 27.79 27.87 -18.04
CA SER A 98 27.20 28.81 -17.08
C SER A 98 28.20 29.94 -16.89
N GLY A 99 28.23 30.82 -17.89
CA GLY A 99 28.79 32.15 -17.84
C GLY A 99 27.68 33.16 -18.00
#